data_AF-A0A7K4FPT3-F1
#
_entry.id   AF-A0A7K4FPT3-F1
#
_cell.length_a   1.000
_cell.length_b   1.000
_cell.length_c   1.000
_cell.angle_alpha   90.00
_cell.angle_beta   90.00
_cell.angle_gamma   90.00
#
_symmetry.space_group_name_H-M   'P 1'
#
loop_
_entity.id
_entity.type
_entity.pdbx_description
1 polymer ?
#
loop_
_entity_poly.entity_id
_entity_poly.type
_entity_poly.pdbx_seq_one_letter_code
_entity_poly.pdbx_strand_id
1 'polypeptide(L)'
;ALVISSAATVFIMPISNMLIPRLSSYFSLDDISGFKRSIRMLLNIASLVYIPAAMGIAAMSRITLYNFAGRNYTIAYIPIIIIMIATSLFVGSVILASGIKSVRKTRIFLLSSGLALLTNLIFSIVLIPRFSIIGASIAYSSMTVVNFIVIYVYAKKFKISNYDIKTIGKIWGSSLVMFSILFYLQSIFSYSIPLEILYILLGIIIYTLELKLFRIIKPDERDFILT
;
A
#
# COMPACT_ATOMS: atom_id res chain seq x y z
N ALA A 1 9.84 -11.54 -7.60
CA ALA A 1 9.40 -10.70 -6.47
C ALA A 1 8.97 -9.31 -6.93
N LEU A 2 9.89 -8.45 -7.40
CA LEU A 2 9.58 -7.05 -7.74
C LEU A 2 8.45 -6.88 -8.77
N VAL A 3 8.44 -7.66 -9.85
CA VAL A 3 7.37 -7.58 -10.86
C VAL A 3 6.00 -7.91 -10.26
N ILE A 4 5.89 -9.00 -9.48
CA ILE A 4 4.67 -9.39 -8.79
C ILE A 4 4.24 -8.30 -7.79
N SER A 5 5.18 -7.75 -7.02
CA SER A 5 4.92 -6.65 -6.10
C SER A 5 4.43 -5.38 -6.81
N SER A 6 4.91 -5.11 -8.01
CA SER A 6 4.50 -3.93 -8.78
C SER A 6 3.06 -4.01 -9.28
N ALA A 7 2.47 -5.21 -9.41
CA ALA A 7 1.06 -5.39 -9.76
C ALA A 7 0.11 -4.73 -8.75
N ALA A 8 0.52 -4.64 -7.47
CA ALA A 8 -0.25 -3.94 -6.44
C ALA A 8 -0.44 -2.44 -6.76
N THR A 9 0.47 -1.83 -7.53
CA THR A 9 0.41 -0.39 -7.82
C THR A 9 -0.77 -0.01 -8.73
N VAL A 10 -1.32 -0.97 -9.49
CA VAL A 10 -2.52 -0.77 -10.32
C VAL A 10 -3.71 -0.30 -9.47
N PHE A 11 -3.80 -0.75 -8.22
CA PHE A 11 -4.88 -0.34 -7.29
C PHE A 11 -4.72 1.11 -6.77
N ILE A 12 -3.52 1.69 -6.84
CA ILE A 12 -3.23 3.06 -6.38
C ILE A 12 -3.44 4.11 -7.47
N MET A 13 -3.24 3.75 -8.75
CA MET A 13 -3.26 4.71 -9.86
C MET A 13 -4.61 5.45 -10.02
N PRO A 14 -5.79 4.77 -10.00
CA PRO A 14 -7.08 5.45 -10.14
C PRO A 14 -7.30 6.47 -9.02
N ILE A 15 -6.98 6.10 -7.78
CA ILE A 15 -7.11 6.95 -6.60
C ILE A 15 -6.22 8.19 -6.77
N SER A 16 -4.96 8.00 -7.18
CA SER A 16 -3.99 9.08 -7.40
C SER A 16 -4.38 10.06 -8.51
N ASN A 17 -5.06 9.57 -9.55
CA ASN A 17 -5.52 10.40 -10.67
C ASN A 17 -6.80 11.18 -10.32
N MET A 18 -7.70 10.61 -9.53
CA MET A 18 -8.89 11.32 -9.00
C MET A 18 -8.51 12.40 -7.96
N LEU A 19 -7.36 12.23 -7.32
CA LEU A 19 -6.83 13.06 -6.22
C LEU A 19 -6.44 14.48 -6.63
N ILE A 20 -5.76 14.62 -7.77
CA ILE A 20 -5.15 15.88 -8.20
C ILE A 20 -6.18 16.98 -8.47
N PRO A 21 -7.25 16.77 -9.28
CA PRO A 21 -8.17 17.84 -9.63
C PRO A 21 -8.98 18.38 -8.43
N ARG A 22 -9.42 17.51 -7.52
CA ARG A 22 -10.15 17.93 -6.30
C ARG A 22 -9.26 18.67 -5.31
N LEU A 23 -8.03 18.24 -5.09
CA LEU A 23 -7.13 18.95 -4.17
C LEU A 23 -6.73 20.33 -4.72
N SER A 24 -6.60 20.48 -6.04
CA SER A 24 -6.33 21.79 -6.66
C SER A 24 -7.48 22.78 -6.54
N SER A 25 -8.75 22.32 -6.52
CA SER A 25 -9.89 23.24 -6.40
C SER A 25 -10.03 23.83 -4.99
N TYR A 26 -9.74 23.06 -3.93
CA TYR A 26 -9.79 23.57 -2.55
C TYR A 26 -8.62 24.50 -2.19
N PHE A 27 -7.44 24.29 -2.78
CA PHE A 27 -6.30 25.19 -2.57
C PHE A 27 -6.55 26.58 -3.17
N SER A 28 -7.32 26.68 -4.26
CA SER A 28 -7.70 27.94 -4.88
C SER A 28 -8.72 28.75 -4.08
N LEU A 29 -9.37 28.14 -3.08
CA LEU A 29 -10.47 28.74 -2.30
C LEU A 29 -10.07 29.08 -0.85
N ASP A 30 -8.80 28.90 -0.47
CA ASP A 30 -8.29 29.05 0.91
C ASP A 30 -9.04 28.20 1.98
N ASP A 31 -9.82 27.19 1.58
CA ASP A 31 -10.54 26.30 2.49
C ASP A 31 -9.63 25.18 3.04
N ILE A 32 -8.84 25.53 4.05
CA ILE A 32 -7.96 24.61 4.78
C ILE A 32 -8.75 23.45 5.42
N SER A 33 -10.02 23.66 5.79
CA SER A 33 -10.85 22.66 6.45
C SER A 33 -11.33 21.58 5.47
N GLY A 34 -11.84 21.99 4.31
CA GLY A 34 -12.22 21.12 3.20
C GLY A 34 -11.03 20.36 2.62
N PHE A 35 -9.85 21.01 2.55
CA PHE A 35 -8.62 20.36 2.15
C PHE A 35 -8.22 19.22 3.10
N LYS A 36 -8.22 19.47 4.41
CA LYS A 36 -7.90 18.45 5.43
C LYS A 36 -8.92 17.29 5.46
N ARG A 37 -10.21 17.58 5.25
CA ARG A 37 -11.25 16.55 5.15
C ARG A 37 -11.03 15.68 3.91
N SER A 38 -10.72 16.30 2.77
CA SER A 38 -10.40 15.61 1.52
C SER A 38 -9.17 14.71 1.67
N ILE A 39 -8.07 15.20 2.24
CA ILE A 39 -6.88 14.37 2.50
C ILE A 39 -7.22 13.17 3.40
N ARG A 40 -7.98 13.37 4.47
CA ARG A 40 -8.39 12.26 5.37
C ARG A 40 -9.21 11.21 4.62
N MET A 41 -10.21 11.65 3.86
CA MET A 41 -11.05 10.76 3.07
C MET A 41 -10.23 9.96 2.06
N LEU A 42 -9.29 10.61 1.38
CA LEU A 42 -8.44 9.98 0.37
C LEU A 42 -7.43 9.02 1.00
N LEU A 43 -6.90 9.34 2.18
CA LEU A 43 -6.08 8.40 2.96
C LEU A 43 -6.87 7.16 3.35
N ASN A 44 -8.12 7.32 3.79
CA ASN A 44 -8.99 6.21 4.15
C ASN A 44 -9.30 5.32 2.93
N ILE A 45 -9.70 5.91 1.80
CA ILE A 45 -10.03 5.15 0.58
C ILE A 45 -8.80 4.45 0.01
N ALA A 46 -7.65 5.13 -0.04
CA ALA A 46 -6.40 4.50 -0.46
C ALA A 46 -6.02 3.31 0.43
N SER A 47 -6.16 3.47 1.74
CA SER A 47 -5.93 2.39 2.71
C SER A 47 -6.92 1.24 2.53
N LEU A 48 -8.21 1.56 2.33
CA LEU A 48 -9.31 0.61 2.19
C LEU A 48 -9.13 -0.31 0.97
N VAL A 49 -8.51 0.19 -0.10
CA VAL A 49 -8.31 -0.57 -1.35
C VAL A 49 -6.91 -1.22 -1.38
N TYR A 50 -5.86 -0.48 -1.06
CA TYR A 50 -4.49 -0.96 -1.29
C TYR A 50 -4.01 -1.95 -0.24
N ILE A 51 -4.28 -1.72 1.05
CA ILE A 51 -3.83 -2.59 2.14
C ILE A 51 -4.34 -4.02 1.96
N PRO A 52 -5.66 -4.28 1.75
CA PRO A 52 -6.12 -5.65 1.53
C PRO A 52 -5.56 -6.24 0.23
N ALA A 53 -5.45 -5.47 -0.85
CA ALA A 53 -4.87 -5.97 -2.11
C ALA A 53 -3.42 -6.44 -1.92
N ALA A 54 -2.60 -5.62 -1.27
CA ALA A 54 -1.21 -5.96 -0.97
C ALA A 54 -1.10 -7.16 0.00
N MET A 55 -1.97 -7.24 1.01
CA MET A 55 -2.04 -8.41 1.91
C MET A 55 -2.51 -9.67 1.19
N GLY A 56 -3.45 -9.58 0.25
CA GLY A 56 -3.86 -10.70 -0.60
C GLY A 56 -2.70 -11.22 -1.44
N ILE A 57 -1.97 -10.32 -2.11
CA ILE A 57 -0.76 -10.67 -2.89
C ILE A 57 0.31 -11.28 -1.98
N ALA A 58 0.51 -10.74 -0.77
CA ALA A 58 1.45 -11.28 0.20
C ALA A 58 1.07 -12.70 0.63
N ALA A 59 -0.20 -12.92 0.94
CA ALA A 59 -0.72 -14.21 1.38
C ALA A 59 -0.53 -15.26 0.27
N MET A 60 -0.84 -14.90 -0.97
CA MET A 60 -0.80 -15.76 -2.16
C MET A 60 0.58 -15.85 -2.82
N SER A 61 1.60 -15.21 -2.25
CA SER A 61 2.94 -15.10 -2.84
C SER A 61 3.56 -16.44 -3.25
N ARG A 62 3.28 -17.54 -2.51
CA ARG A 62 3.80 -18.87 -2.80
C ARG A 62 3.17 -19.47 -4.06
N ILE A 63 1.84 -19.49 -4.14
CA ILE A 63 1.12 -20.05 -5.29
C ILE A 63 1.37 -19.23 -6.55
N THR A 64 1.40 -17.89 -6.44
CA THR A 64 1.73 -17.00 -7.57
C THR A 64 3.15 -17.24 -8.07
N LEU A 65 4.15 -17.36 -7.18
CA LEU A 65 5.51 -17.67 -7.61
C LEU A 65 5.61 -19.06 -8.25
N TYR A 66 4.92 -20.05 -7.71
CA TYR A 66 4.92 -21.40 -8.29
C TYR A 66 4.33 -21.40 -9.70
N ASN A 67 3.17 -20.76 -9.89
CA ASN A 67 2.46 -20.77 -11.17
C ASN A 67 3.14 -19.92 -12.25
N PHE A 68 3.70 -18.75 -11.90
CA PHE A 68 4.25 -17.81 -12.89
C PHE A 68 5.77 -17.86 -13.05
N ALA A 69 6.52 -18.22 -12.00
CA ALA A 69 7.98 -18.27 -12.04
C ALA A 69 8.53 -19.70 -11.95
N GLY A 70 7.72 -20.65 -11.47
CA GLY A 70 8.12 -22.04 -11.29
C GLY A 70 8.69 -22.33 -9.89
N ARG A 71 8.82 -23.62 -9.57
CA ARG A 71 9.15 -24.12 -8.23
C ARG A 71 10.44 -23.54 -7.64
N ASN A 72 11.47 -23.35 -8.46
CA ASN A 72 12.78 -22.85 -8.00
C ASN A 72 12.75 -21.42 -7.48
N TYR A 73 11.75 -20.62 -7.88
CA TYR A 73 11.62 -19.22 -7.48
C TYR A 73 10.69 -19.02 -6.27
N THR A 74 10.07 -20.08 -5.78
CA THR A 74 9.17 -20.03 -4.61
C THR A 74 9.85 -19.49 -3.37
N ILE A 75 11.17 -19.64 -3.23
CA ILE A 75 11.96 -19.06 -2.13
C ILE A 75 11.81 -17.53 -1.99
N ALA A 76 11.40 -16.84 -3.07
CA ALA A 76 11.17 -15.41 -3.09
C ALA A 76 9.83 -14.97 -2.45
N TYR A 77 9.04 -15.89 -1.87
CA TYR A 77 7.77 -15.56 -1.24
C TYR A 77 7.95 -14.63 -0.02
N ILE A 78 9.00 -14.85 0.79
CA ILE A 78 9.33 -14.00 1.95
C ILE A 78 9.65 -12.55 1.50
N PRO A 79 10.54 -12.32 0.51
CA PRO A 79 10.72 -11.01 -0.10
C PRO A 79 9.42 -10.32 -0.53
N ILE A 80 8.48 -11.03 -1.16
CA ILE A 80 7.19 -10.45 -1.57
C ILE A 80 6.40 -9.98 -0.34
N ILE A 81 6.32 -10.81 0.70
CA ILE A 81 5.61 -10.47 1.94
C ILE A 81 6.23 -9.23 2.59
N ILE A 82 7.56 -9.15 2.70
CA ILE A 82 8.26 -7.99 3.27
C ILE A 82 7.94 -6.71 2.49
N ILE A 83 7.96 -6.78 1.15
CA ILE A 83 7.68 -5.62 0.30
C ILE A 83 6.23 -5.19 0.46
N MET A 84 5.26 -6.12 0.40
CA MET A 84 3.83 -5.81 0.51
C MET A 84 3.45 -5.25 1.88
N ILE A 85 4.00 -5.77 2.97
CA ILE A 85 3.77 -5.22 4.31
C ILE A 85 4.31 -3.79 4.39
N ALA A 86 5.54 -3.57 3.92
CA ALA A 86 6.16 -2.25 3.95
C ALA A 86 5.37 -1.23 3.11
N THR A 87 5.04 -1.57 1.86
CA THR A 87 4.28 -0.64 1.00
C THR A 87 2.89 -0.36 1.54
N SER A 88 2.23 -1.35 2.16
CA SER A 88 0.92 -1.17 2.81
C SER A 88 0.99 -0.22 4.00
N LEU A 89 2.02 -0.35 4.85
CA LEU A 89 2.19 0.50 6.03
C LEU A 89 2.36 1.97 5.64
N PHE A 90 3.03 2.20 4.52
CA PHE A 90 3.41 3.53 4.06
C PHE A 90 2.59 4.03 2.87
N VAL A 91 1.43 3.41 2.57
CA VAL A 91 0.57 3.79 1.44
C VAL A 91 0.13 5.26 1.48
N GLY A 92 -0.04 5.81 2.69
CA GLY A 92 -0.40 7.22 2.88
C GLY A 92 0.61 8.22 2.30
N SER A 93 1.86 7.80 2.06
CA SER A 93 2.89 8.63 1.42
C SER A 93 2.46 9.10 0.03
N VAL A 94 1.76 8.27 -0.76
CA VAL A 94 1.32 8.62 -2.12
C VAL A 94 0.27 9.75 -2.08
N ILE A 95 -0.66 9.66 -1.12
CA ILE A 95 -1.74 10.64 -0.97
C ILE A 95 -1.19 11.98 -0.47
N LEU A 96 -0.33 11.94 0.54
CA LEU A 96 0.34 13.14 1.06
C LEU A 96 1.26 13.77 0.01
N ALA A 97 1.98 12.95 -0.77
CA ALA A 97 2.76 13.42 -1.90
C ALA A 97 1.90 14.18 -2.91
N SER A 98 0.75 13.63 -3.31
CA SER A 98 -0.18 14.33 -4.22
C SER A 98 -0.63 15.67 -3.64
N GLY A 99 -0.94 15.74 -2.35
CA GLY A 99 -1.24 17.00 -1.67
C GLY A 99 -0.09 18.02 -1.71
N ILE A 100 1.16 17.58 -1.49
CA ILE A 100 2.35 18.45 -1.56
C ILE A 100 2.61 18.91 -3.01
N LYS A 101 2.37 18.05 -4.02
CA LYS A 101 2.51 18.43 -5.44
C LYS A 101 1.58 19.59 -5.80
N SER A 102 0.36 19.60 -5.27
CA SER A 102 -0.59 20.70 -5.47
C SER A 102 -0.07 22.05 -4.94
N VAL A 103 0.81 22.06 -3.93
CA VAL A 103 1.47 23.26 -3.38
C VAL A 103 2.73 23.67 -4.18
N ARG A 104 2.99 23.06 -5.35
CA ARG A 104 4.10 23.34 -6.29
C ARG A 104 5.51 23.25 -5.69
N LYS A 105 5.72 22.47 -4.62
CA LYS A 105 7.04 22.27 -3.98
C LYS A 105 7.76 21.04 -4.53
N THR A 106 8.13 21.05 -5.82
CA THR A 106 8.79 19.93 -6.52
C THR A 106 10.16 19.52 -5.94
N ARG A 107 10.90 20.46 -5.32
CA ARG A 107 12.21 20.18 -4.71
C ARG A 107 12.16 19.12 -3.59
N ILE A 108 11.01 18.98 -2.91
CA ILE A 108 10.84 17.98 -1.85
C ILE A 108 10.90 16.56 -2.42
N PHE A 109 10.39 16.35 -3.65
CA PHE A 109 10.42 15.04 -4.31
C PHE A 109 11.82 14.63 -4.72
N LEU A 110 12.62 15.57 -5.22
CA LEU A 110 14.03 15.31 -5.54
C LEU A 110 14.81 14.88 -4.29
N LEU A 111 14.60 15.58 -3.17
CA LEU A 111 15.24 15.25 -1.90
C LEU A 111 14.75 13.88 -1.36
N SER A 112 13.44 13.63 -1.41
CA SER A 112 12.86 12.34 -0.98
C SER A 112 13.41 11.17 -1.79
N SER A 113 13.36 11.26 -3.11
CA SER A 113 13.86 10.22 -4.01
C SER A 113 15.36 10.02 -3.89
N GLY A 114 16.13 11.10 -3.75
CA GLY A 114 17.58 11.03 -3.53
C GLY A 114 17.94 10.29 -2.24
N LEU A 115 17.29 10.64 -1.12
CA LEU A 115 17.49 9.96 0.16
C LEU A 115 17.04 8.49 0.12
N ALA A 116 15.92 8.20 -0.54
CA ALA A 116 15.43 6.84 -0.71
C ALA A 116 16.43 5.97 -1.50
N LEU A 117 16.96 6.48 -2.61
CA LEU A 117 17.98 5.80 -3.41
C LEU A 117 19.28 5.58 -2.62
N LEU A 118 19.77 6.60 -1.91
CA LEU A 118 20.97 6.45 -1.08
C LEU A 118 20.78 5.39 0.00
N THR A 119 19.63 5.38 0.67
CA THR A 119 19.32 4.39 1.70
C THR A 119 19.24 2.98 1.11
N ASN A 120 18.62 2.82 -0.06
CA ASN A 120 18.57 1.55 -0.76
C ASN A 120 19.97 1.03 -1.12
N LEU A 121 20.85 1.89 -1.62
CA LEU A 121 22.23 1.52 -1.96
C LEU A 121 23.00 1.07 -0.72
N ILE A 122 22.97 1.86 0.36
CA ILE A 122 23.64 1.53 1.62
C ILE A 122 23.13 0.19 2.15
N PHE A 123 21.81 0.02 2.22
CA PHE A 123 21.20 -1.21 2.75
C PHE A 123 21.45 -2.40 1.84
N SER A 124 21.47 -2.20 0.52
CA SER A 124 21.79 -3.26 -0.44
C SER A 124 23.22 -3.76 -0.24
N ILE A 125 24.19 -2.85 -0.12
CA ILE A 125 25.60 -3.20 0.10
C ILE A 125 25.80 -3.94 1.43
N VAL A 126 25.09 -3.53 2.49
CA VAL A 126 25.25 -4.11 3.83
C VAL A 126 24.47 -5.41 4.01
N LEU A 127 23.24 -5.49 3.50
CA LEU A 127 22.29 -6.58 3.79
C LEU A 127 22.34 -7.70 2.76
N ILE A 128 22.61 -7.43 1.49
CA ILE A 128 22.64 -8.49 0.45
C ILE A 128 23.73 -9.54 0.74
N PRO A 129 24.96 -9.18 1.14
CA PRO A 129 25.97 -10.20 1.45
C PRO A 129 25.59 -11.12 2.61
N ARG A 130 24.77 -10.63 3.56
CA ARG A 130 24.39 -11.38 4.78
C ARG A 130 23.06 -12.12 4.65
N PHE A 131 22.10 -11.55 3.93
CA PHE A 131 20.71 -12.02 3.87
C PHE A 131 20.22 -12.29 2.43
N SER A 132 21.11 -12.20 1.44
CA SER A 132 20.82 -12.45 0.02
C SER A 132 19.54 -11.74 -0.46
N ILE A 133 18.57 -12.49 -0.98
CA ILE A 133 17.33 -11.96 -1.53
C ILE A 133 16.43 -11.29 -0.48
N ILE A 134 16.50 -11.72 0.78
CA ILE A 134 15.76 -11.11 1.89
C ILE A 134 16.38 -9.73 2.21
N GLY A 135 17.70 -9.64 2.18
CA GLY A 135 18.42 -8.38 2.33
C GLY A 135 18.03 -7.37 1.24
N ALA A 136 17.94 -7.84 -0.01
CA ALA A 136 17.50 -7.02 -1.14
C ALA A 136 16.07 -6.50 -0.96
N SER A 137 15.14 -7.30 -0.45
CA SER A 137 13.77 -6.84 -0.19
C SER A 137 13.68 -5.82 0.93
N ILE A 138 14.47 -5.97 1.99
CA ILE A 138 14.53 -4.99 3.08
C ILE A 138 15.10 -3.66 2.56
N ALA A 139 16.17 -3.72 1.79
CA ALA A 139 16.76 -2.54 1.15
C ALA A 139 15.77 -1.85 0.19
N TYR A 140 14.95 -2.61 -0.55
CA TYR A 140 13.91 -2.04 -1.39
C TYR A 140 12.80 -1.38 -0.55
N SER A 141 12.30 -2.07 0.47
CA SER A 141 11.28 -1.55 1.39
C SER A 141 11.71 -0.28 2.14
N SER A 142 13.00 -0.13 2.44
CA SER A 142 13.52 1.07 3.10
C SER A 142 13.33 2.33 2.25
N MET A 143 13.28 2.23 0.93
CA MET A 143 12.96 3.36 0.05
C MET A 143 11.59 3.94 0.37
N THR A 144 10.59 3.07 0.54
CA THR A 144 9.22 3.50 0.86
C THR A 144 9.14 4.11 2.25
N VAL A 145 9.88 3.57 3.22
CA VAL A 145 9.98 4.12 4.58
C VAL A 145 10.54 5.55 4.54
N VAL A 146 11.69 5.74 3.87
CA VAL A 146 12.34 7.05 3.77
C VAL A 146 11.45 8.05 3.05
N ASN A 147 10.84 7.65 1.94
CA ASN A 147 9.88 8.49 1.23
C ASN A 147 8.73 8.92 2.12
N PHE A 148 8.14 7.99 2.86
CA PHE A 148 7.07 8.30 3.81
C PHE A 148 7.53 9.28 4.89
N ILE A 149 8.69 9.06 5.51
CA ILE A 149 9.21 9.94 6.56
C ILE A 149 9.36 11.37 6.04
N VAL A 150 10.03 11.54 4.89
CA VAL A 150 10.25 12.87 4.28
C VAL A 150 8.90 13.53 3.97
N ILE A 151 8.03 12.83 3.24
CA ILE A 151 6.71 13.35 2.85
C ILE A 151 5.87 13.70 4.09
N TYR A 152 5.86 12.85 5.11
CA TYR A 152 5.09 13.05 6.33
C TYR A 152 5.57 14.26 7.13
N VAL A 153 6.89 14.46 7.25
CA VAL A 153 7.46 15.64 7.92
C VAL A 153 7.00 16.93 7.24
N TYR A 154 7.08 16.99 5.91
CA TYR A 154 6.58 18.15 5.16
C TYR A 154 5.06 18.29 5.23
N ALA A 155 4.32 17.18 5.18
CA ALA A 155 2.87 17.19 5.35
C ALA A 155 2.44 17.75 6.71
N LYS A 156 3.16 17.41 7.78
CA LYS A 156 2.92 17.99 9.12
C LYS A 156 3.26 19.48 9.13
N LYS A 157 4.37 19.89 8.50
CA LYS A 157 4.76 21.30 8.37
C LYS A 157 3.70 22.15 7.65
N PHE A 158 3.07 21.60 6.61
CA PHE A 158 1.97 22.26 5.89
C PHE A 158 0.59 22.06 6.56
N LYS A 159 0.54 21.41 7.74
CA LYS A 159 -0.71 21.09 8.47
C LYS A 159 -1.72 20.28 7.62
N ILE A 160 -1.25 19.46 6.69
CA ILE A 160 -2.10 18.64 5.81
C ILE A 160 -2.27 17.19 6.29
N SER A 161 -1.52 16.76 7.31
CA SER A 161 -1.62 15.40 7.85
C SER A 161 -2.93 15.20 8.64
N ASN A 162 -3.83 14.36 8.16
CA ASN A 162 -5.10 14.09 8.81
C ASN A 162 -5.48 12.60 8.74
N TYR A 163 -4.84 11.78 9.57
CA TYR A 163 -5.05 10.33 9.60
C TYR A 163 -6.23 9.94 10.49
N ASP A 164 -7.08 9.05 10.01
CA ASP A 164 -8.07 8.36 10.84
C ASP A 164 -7.50 7.03 11.34
N ILE A 165 -6.71 7.09 12.42
CA ILE A 165 -5.99 5.93 12.97
C ILE A 165 -6.97 4.80 13.33
N LYS A 166 -8.19 5.13 13.77
CA LYS A 166 -9.21 4.13 14.12
C LYS A 166 -9.69 3.38 12.87
N THR A 167 -10.03 4.08 11.79
CA THR A 167 -10.45 3.43 10.53
C THR A 167 -9.31 2.62 9.92
N ILE A 168 -8.10 3.20 9.85
CA ILE A 168 -6.93 2.52 9.30
C ILE A 168 -6.57 1.27 10.12
N GLY A 169 -6.65 1.33 11.45
CA GLY A 169 -6.43 0.19 12.32
C GLY A 169 -7.42 -0.95 12.09
N LYS A 170 -8.71 -0.64 11.85
CA LYS A 170 -9.70 -1.65 11.47
C LYS A 170 -9.39 -2.28 10.11
N ILE A 171 -9.01 -1.48 9.11
CA ILE A 171 -8.62 -1.98 7.78
C ILE A 171 -7.42 -2.93 7.90
N TRP A 172 -6.43 -2.59 8.71
CA TRP A 172 -5.30 -3.47 9.01
C TRP A 172 -5.71 -4.76 9.70
N GLY A 173 -6.58 -4.68 10.72
CA GLY A 173 -7.11 -5.86 11.41
C GLY A 173 -7.79 -6.83 10.43
N SER A 174 -8.71 -6.32 9.61
CA SER A 174 -9.37 -7.08 8.55
C SER A 174 -8.38 -7.69 7.55
N SER A 175 -7.47 -6.88 7.04
CA SER A 175 -6.49 -7.34 6.03
C SER A 175 -5.54 -8.42 6.59
N LEU A 176 -5.20 -8.35 7.88
CA LEU A 176 -4.40 -9.37 8.55
C LEU A 176 -5.18 -10.68 8.77
N VAL A 177 -6.46 -10.61 9.15
CA VAL A 177 -7.32 -11.80 9.28
C VAL A 177 -7.43 -12.49 7.92
N MET A 178 -7.74 -11.74 6.87
CA MET A 178 -7.76 -12.26 5.50
C MET A 178 -6.41 -12.87 5.09
N PHE A 179 -5.30 -12.18 5.36
CA PHE A 179 -3.95 -12.69 5.09
C PHE A 179 -3.72 -14.05 5.78
N SER A 180 -4.02 -14.15 7.07
CA SER A 180 -3.82 -15.38 7.84
C SER A 180 -4.65 -16.54 7.31
N ILE A 181 -5.92 -16.30 6.96
CA ILE A 181 -6.81 -17.33 6.41
C ILE A 181 -6.26 -17.85 5.07
N LEU A 182 -5.96 -16.94 4.13
CA LEU A 182 -5.45 -17.32 2.81
C LEU A 182 -4.07 -18.00 2.90
N PHE A 183 -3.18 -17.47 3.75
CA PHE A 183 -1.83 -18.01 3.95
C PHE A 183 -1.86 -19.40 4.58
N TYR A 184 -2.83 -19.68 5.46
CA TYR A 184 -3.04 -21.02 6.01
C TYR A 184 -3.64 -21.98 4.98
N LEU A 185 -4.68 -21.56 4.24
CA LEU A 185 -5.32 -22.40 3.24
C LEU A 185 -4.35 -22.88 2.15
N GLN A 186 -3.46 -22.00 1.66
CA GLN A 186 -2.46 -22.40 0.66
C GLN A 186 -1.42 -23.42 1.17
N SER A 187 -1.32 -23.64 2.48
CA SER A 187 -0.40 -24.64 3.04
C SER A 187 -0.96 -26.06 2.97
N ILE A 188 -2.27 -26.20 2.75
CA ILE A 188 -3.00 -27.46 2.76
C ILE A 188 -3.19 -28.02 1.34
N PHE A 189 -3.40 -27.14 0.36
CA PHE A 189 -3.71 -27.53 -1.03
C PHE A 189 -2.52 -27.41 -1.98
N SER A 190 -2.56 -28.17 -3.07
CA SER A 190 -1.57 -28.10 -4.17
C SER A 190 -1.59 -26.75 -4.89
N TYR A 191 -0.48 -26.39 -5.53
CA TYR A 191 -0.38 -25.17 -6.33
C TYR A 191 -0.87 -25.41 -7.76
N SER A 192 -1.99 -24.78 -8.12
CA SER A 192 -2.54 -24.79 -9.47
C SER A 192 -3.15 -23.43 -9.82
N ILE A 193 -3.22 -23.10 -11.12
CA ILE A 193 -3.78 -21.82 -11.59
C ILE A 193 -5.27 -21.67 -11.20
N PRO A 194 -6.15 -22.70 -11.32
CA PRO A 194 -7.54 -22.55 -10.89
C PRO A 194 -7.70 -22.25 -9.40
N LEU A 195 -6.84 -22.82 -8.55
CA LEU A 195 -6.85 -22.56 -7.12
C LEU A 195 -6.41 -21.13 -6.80
N GLU A 196 -5.48 -20.56 -7.58
CA GLU A 196 -5.10 -19.16 -7.43
C GLU A 196 -6.30 -18.23 -7.68
N ILE A 197 -7.08 -18.46 -8.75
CA ILE A 197 -8.29 -17.68 -9.03
C ILE A 197 -9.30 -17.82 -7.89
N LEU A 198 -9.49 -19.03 -7.36
CA LEU A 198 -10.39 -19.27 -6.23
C LEU A 198 -9.95 -18.52 -4.97
N TYR A 199 -8.64 -18.47 -4.67
CA TYR A 199 -8.12 -17.72 -3.52
C TYR A 199 -8.30 -16.21 -3.67
N ILE A 200 -8.18 -15.66 -4.89
CA ILE A 200 -8.49 -14.25 -5.16
C ILE A 200 -9.96 -13.97 -4.83
N LEU A 201 -10.88 -14.80 -5.32
CA LEU A 201 -12.32 -14.65 -5.06
C LEU A 201 -12.65 -14.79 -3.58
N LEU A 202 -12.06 -15.78 -2.89
CA LEU A 202 -12.22 -15.98 -1.45
C LEU A 202 -11.71 -14.76 -0.66
N GLY A 203 -10.56 -14.21 -1.01
CA GLY A 203 -10.02 -13.01 -0.37
C GLY A 203 -10.98 -11.81 -0.51
N ILE A 204 -11.51 -11.58 -1.72
CA ILE A 204 -12.50 -10.52 -1.96
C ILE A 204 -13.75 -10.74 -1.11
N ILE A 205 -14.25 -11.97 -1.03
CA ILE A 205 -15.44 -12.31 -0.24
C ILE A 205 -15.18 -12.07 1.26
N ILE A 206 -14.09 -12.61 1.81
CA ILE A 206 -13.72 -12.48 3.23
C ILE A 206 -13.62 -11.00 3.59
N TYR A 207 -12.84 -10.23 2.83
CA TYR A 207 -12.66 -8.82 3.12
C TYR A 207 -13.96 -8.02 3.01
N THR A 208 -14.79 -8.29 2.00
CA THR A 208 -16.08 -7.61 1.84
C THR A 208 -17.04 -7.92 2.99
N LEU A 209 -17.05 -9.17 3.48
CA LEU A 209 -17.84 -9.58 4.63
C LEU A 209 -17.38 -8.87 5.90
N GLU A 210 -16.07 -8.82 6.14
CA GLU A 210 -15.47 -8.10 7.28
C GLU A 210 -15.77 -6.60 7.24
N LEU A 211 -15.70 -5.96 6.06
CA LEU A 211 -16.06 -4.55 5.89
C LEU A 211 -17.51 -4.27 6.30
N LYS A 212 -18.44 -5.17 5.92
CA LYS A 212 -19.86 -5.07 6.29
C LYS A 212 -20.05 -5.31 7.78
N LEU A 213 -19.39 -6.32 8.35
CA LEU A 213 -19.50 -6.71 9.76
C LEU A 213 -18.96 -5.61 10.69
N PHE A 214 -17.77 -5.08 10.40
CA PHE A 214 -17.11 -4.07 11.23
C PHE A 214 -17.57 -2.63 10.97
N ARG A 215 -18.51 -2.44 10.01
CA ARG A 215 -19.03 -1.14 9.55
C ARG A 215 -17.92 -0.13 9.34
N ILE A 216 -16.89 -0.54 8.59
CA ILE A 216 -15.65 0.26 8.41
C ILE A 216 -15.93 1.47 7.53
N ILE A 217 -16.81 1.33 6.53
CA ILE A 217 -17.13 2.39 5.56
C ILE A 217 -18.14 3.36 6.19
N LYS A 218 -17.74 4.62 6.35
CA LYS A 218 -18.63 5.71 6.80
C LYS A 218 -19.61 6.11 5.68
N PRO A 219 -20.79 6.67 6.01
CA PRO A 219 -21.77 7.09 4.99
C PRO A 219 -21.17 8.02 3.94
N ASP A 220 -20.44 9.06 4.36
CA ASP A 220 -19.74 10.03 3.49
C ASP A 220 -18.73 9.40 2.50
N GLU A 221 -18.19 8.22 2.83
CA GLU A 221 -17.24 7.50 1.97
C GLU A 221 -17.95 6.63 0.93
N ARG A 222 -19.21 6.23 1.17
CA ARG A 222 -20.01 5.42 0.23
C ARG A 222 -20.40 6.21 -1.01
N ASP A 223 -20.81 7.46 -0.83
CA ASP A 223 -21.24 8.32 -1.94
C ASP A 223 -20.09 8.59 -2.92
N PHE A 224 -18.85 8.60 -2.44
CA PHE A 224 -17.67 8.78 -3.28
C PHE A 224 -17.23 7.51 -4.01
N ILE A 225 -17.53 6.33 -3.48
CA ILE A 225 -17.22 5.06 -4.17
C ILE A 225 -18.25 4.78 -5.27
N LEU A 226 -19.47 5.32 -5.15
CA LEU A 226 -20.59 5.08 -6.05
C LEU A 226 -20.81 6.18 -7.12
N THR A 227 -20.01 7.25 -7.11
CA THR A 227 -20.03 8.33 -8.12
C THR A 227 -18.83 8.20 -9.05
#